data_AF-A0A3R9S541-F1
#
_entry.id   AF-A0A3R9S541-F1
#
_cell.length_a   1.000
_cell.length_b   1.000
_cell.length_c   1.000
_cell.angle_alpha   90.00
_cell.angle_beta   90.00
_cell.angle_gamma   90.00
#
_symmetry.space_group_name_H-M   'P 1'
#
loop_
_entity.id
_entity.type
_entity.pdbx_description
1 polymer ?
#
loop_
_entity_poly.entity_id
_entity_poly.type
_entity_poly.pdbx_seq_one_letter_code
_entity_poly.pdbx_strand_id
1 'polypeptide(L)'
;MKLLKSNLILSSLFSAAALMAGSAQAAENPVQAAYKSTNVKGALINVCKDQTAKGGKLSSAEVSKFCSCQVEAQGKVTEAQKWEIQSAINAKKSPSSLAFVQQQNRDLKACFGP
;
A
#
# COMPACT_ATOMS: atom_id res chain seq x y z
N MET A 1 -1.49 -19.94 -3.76
CA MET A 1 -2.79 -19.44 -3.25
C MET A 1 -3.11 -19.78 -1.77
N LYS A 2 -2.15 -20.09 -0.89
CA LYS A 2 -2.42 -20.25 0.57
C LYS A 2 -2.25 -18.94 1.37
N LEU A 3 -1.49 -17.98 0.83
CA LEU A 3 -1.13 -16.73 1.51
C LEU A 3 -2.19 -15.63 1.40
N LEU A 4 -3.11 -15.73 0.43
CA LEU A 4 -4.29 -14.85 0.31
C LEU A 4 -5.41 -15.21 1.30
N LYS A 5 -5.33 -16.38 1.95
CA LYS A 5 -6.30 -16.85 2.97
C LYS A 5 -5.90 -16.48 4.39
N SER A 6 -4.63 -16.18 4.64
CA SER A 6 -4.23 -15.63 5.93
C SER A 6 -4.61 -14.15 5.96
N ASN A 7 -5.15 -13.72 7.09
CA ASN A 7 -5.48 -12.36 7.47
C ASN A 7 -4.28 -11.39 7.48
N LEU A 8 -3.36 -11.47 6.51
CA LEU A 8 -2.52 -10.37 6.03
C LEU A 8 -3.41 -9.38 5.28
N ILE A 9 -4.49 -8.99 5.94
CA ILE A 9 -5.30 -7.84 5.64
C ILE A 9 -4.34 -6.66 5.73
N LEU A 10 -3.93 -6.16 4.57
CA LEU A 10 -4.11 -4.75 4.20
C LEU A 10 -3.72 -3.67 5.24
N SER A 11 -2.85 -3.98 6.20
CA SER A 11 -2.58 -3.11 7.36
C SER A 11 -1.22 -2.41 7.29
N SER A 12 -0.42 -2.66 6.26
CA SER A 12 0.94 -2.11 6.20
C SER A 12 1.10 -0.84 5.35
N LEU A 13 0.12 -0.43 4.54
CA LEU A 13 0.31 0.74 3.66
C LEU A 13 -0.88 1.71 3.56
N PHE A 14 -2.05 1.41 4.15
CA PHE A 14 -3.09 2.43 4.39
C PHE A 14 -2.75 3.34 5.59
N SER A 15 -1.47 3.67 5.75
CA SER A 15 -1.00 4.73 6.63
C SER A 15 -0.91 6.07 5.91
N ALA A 16 -1.60 6.25 4.77
CA ALA A 16 -1.73 7.58 4.16
C ALA A 16 -2.33 8.62 5.13
N ALA A 17 -3.16 8.19 6.09
CA ALA A 17 -3.66 9.05 7.17
C ALA A 17 -2.61 9.31 8.27
N ALA A 18 -1.62 8.44 8.45
CA ALA A 18 -0.51 8.67 9.39
C ALA A 18 0.64 9.50 8.77
N LEU A 19 0.62 9.76 7.46
CA LEU A 19 1.60 10.62 6.78
C LEU A 19 1.35 12.12 7.01
N MET A 20 0.19 12.51 7.55
CA MET A 20 -0.19 13.92 7.76
C MET A 20 -0.22 14.35 9.23
N ALA A 21 0.07 13.44 10.18
CA ALA A 21 0.11 13.74 11.61
C ALA A 21 1.56 13.84 12.10
N GLY A 22 2.13 15.04 11.98
CA GLY A 22 3.15 15.66 12.83
C GLY A 22 4.23 14.83 13.54
N SER A 23 5.47 15.18 13.20
CA SER A 23 6.61 15.45 14.11
C SER A 23 7.34 14.29 14.82
N ALA A 24 8.66 14.28 14.58
CA ALA A 24 9.73 13.83 15.48
C ALA A 24 9.89 12.32 15.75
N GLN A 25 10.52 11.61 14.81
CA GLN A 25 11.56 10.63 15.12
C GLN A 25 12.60 10.59 13.98
N ALA A 26 13.87 10.73 14.36
CA ALA A 26 15.04 10.88 13.50
C ALA A 26 15.50 9.56 12.85
N ALA A 27 14.66 9.01 11.99
CA ALA A 27 15.06 8.19 10.85
C ALA A 27 14.13 8.61 9.72
N GLU A 28 14.65 9.07 8.58
CA GLU A 28 13.78 9.33 7.42
C GLU A 28 12.99 8.05 7.17
N ASN A 29 11.66 8.11 7.29
CA ASN A 29 10.85 6.95 6.99
C ASN A 29 11.19 6.56 5.53
N PRO A 30 11.49 5.29 5.22
CA PRO A 30 11.91 4.90 3.88
C PRO A 30 10.90 5.32 2.80
N VAL A 31 9.62 5.46 3.15
CA VAL A 31 8.60 6.03 2.28
C VAL A 31 8.84 7.53 2.02
N GLN A 32 9.14 8.33 3.05
CA GLN A 32 9.48 9.76 2.89
C GLN A 32 10.74 9.95 2.05
N ALA A 33 11.76 9.12 2.24
CA ALA A 33 12.95 9.13 1.40
C ALA A 33 12.62 8.79 -0.07
N ALA A 34 11.72 7.83 -0.31
CA ALA A 34 11.28 7.49 -1.66
C ALA A 34 10.60 8.66 -2.41
N TYR A 35 9.88 9.55 -1.70
CA TYR A 35 9.28 10.74 -2.30
C TYR A 35 10.29 11.83 -2.69
N LYS A 36 11.55 11.75 -2.23
CA LYS A 36 12.64 12.66 -2.67
C LYS A 36 13.34 12.15 -3.94
N SER A 37 13.04 10.94 -4.40
CA SER A 37 13.65 10.34 -5.59
C SER A 37 13.17 11.02 -6.87
N THR A 38 14.04 11.12 -7.88
CA THR A 38 13.65 11.47 -9.26
C THR A 38 12.79 10.40 -9.92
N ASN A 39 12.73 9.19 -9.35
CA ASN A 39 11.82 8.11 -9.73
C ASN A 39 11.06 7.60 -8.50
N VAL A 40 10.08 8.39 -8.05
CA VAL A 40 9.25 8.09 -6.88
C VAL A 40 8.58 6.72 -6.98
N LYS A 41 8.01 6.36 -8.14
CA LYS A 41 7.36 5.06 -8.34
C LYS A 41 8.33 3.90 -8.10
N GLY A 42 9.51 3.95 -8.71
CA GLY A 42 10.54 2.92 -8.54
C GLY A 42 11.05 2.83 -7.11
N ALA A 43 11.27 3.97 -6.46
CA ALA A 43 11.69 4.03 -5.07
C ALA A 43 10.65 3.41 -4.11
N LEU A 44 9.36 3.73 -4.29
CA LEU A 44 8.28 3.13 -3.51
C LEU A 44 8.16 1.62 -3.72
N ILE A 45 8.39 1.13 -4.96
CA ILE A 45 8.42 -0.31 -5.24
C ILE A 45 9.56 -0.97 -4.46
N ASN A 46 10.76 -0.38 -4.44
CA ASN A 46 11.90 -0.94 -3.71
C ASN A 46 11.66 -0.96 -2.20
N VAL A 47 11.13 0.13 -1.62
CA VAL A 47 10.73 0.16 -0.21
C VAL A 47 9.73 -0.96 0.10
N CYS A 48 8.74 -1.17 -0.76
CA CYS A 48 7.80 -2.28 -0.58
C CYS A 48 8.51 -3.64 -0.65
N LYS A 49 9.44 -3.85 -1.60
CA LYS A 49 10.16 -5.12 -1.74
C LYS A 49 10.97 -5.42 -0.48
N ASP A 50 11.70 -4.44 0.03
CA ASP A 50 12.52 -4.58 1.23
C ASP A 50 11.69 -4.93 2.47
N GLN A 51 10.50 -4.33 2.62
CA GLN A 51 9.61 -4.64 3.74
C GLN A 51 8.92 -6.00 3.57
N THR A 52 8.55 -6.36 2.35
CA THR A 52 7.82 -7.62 2.06
C THR A 52 8.75 -8.83 2.13
N ALA A 53 10.00 -8.69 1.65
CA ALA A 53 11.00 -9.75 1.69
C ALA A 53 11.37 -10.18 3.11
N LYS A 54 11.37 -9.25 4.08
CA LYS A 54 11.58 -9.55 5.51
C LYS A 54 10.59 -10.57 6.08
N GLY A 55 9.41 -10.70 5.48
CA GLY A 55 8.41 -11.68 5.89
C GLY A 55 8.78 -13.12 5.54
N GLY A 56 9.70 -13.36 4.60
CA GLY A 56 10.20 -14.69 4.21
C GLY A 56 9.17 -15.64 3.58
N LYS A 57 7.93 -15.18 3.33
CA LYS A 57 6.82 -16.03 2.85
C LYS A 57 6.66 -16.10 1.33
N LEU A 58 7.33 -15.21 0.61
CA LEU A 58 7.18 -15.03 -0.84
C LEU A 58 8.56 -15.14 -1.51
N SER A 59 8.60 -15.76 -2.68
CA SER A 59 9.78 -15.70 -3.56
C SER A 59 10.06 -14.26 -4.00
N SER A 60 11.30 -13.97 -4.40
CA SER A 60 11.68 -12.64 -4.92
C SER A 60 10.82 -12.20 -6.11
N ALA A 61 10.41 -13.14 -6.96
CA ALA A 61 9.50 -12.90 -8.08
C ALA A 61 8.10 -12.51 -7.61
N GLU A 62 7.54 -13.22 -6.62
CA GLU A 62 6.23 -12.90 -6.03
C GLU A 62 6.26 -11.56 -5.29
N VAL A 63 7.33 -11.27 -4.54
CA VAL A 63 7.54 -9.96 -3.89
C VAL A 63 7.58 -8.84 -4.93
N SER A 64 8.31 -9.03 -6.02
CA SER A 64 8.43 -8.03 -7.07
C SER A 64 7.10 -7.77 -7.78
N LYS A 65 6.34 -8.84 -8.07
CA LYS A 65 4.99 -8.72 -8.64
C LYS A 65 4.05 -8.00 -7.68
N PHE A 66 4.10 -8.37 -6.39
CA PHE A 66 3.28 -7.77 -5.32
C PHE A 66 3.46 -6.26 -5.26
N CYS A 67 4.72 -5.84 -5.12
CA CYS A 67 5.04 -4.44 -4.89
C CYS A 67 4.78 -3.55 -6.10
N SER A 68 5.02 -4.04 -7.31
CA SER A 68 4.68 -3.30 -8.54
C SER A 68 3.18 -3.01 -8.62
N CYS A 69 2.34 -4.01 -8.36
CA CYS A 69 0.89 -3.83 -8.42
C CYS A 69 0.33 -2.98 -7.28
N GLN A 70 0.86 -3.13 -6.07
CA GLN A 70 0.51 -2.27 -4.93
C GLN A 70 0.81 -0.80 -5.21
N VAL A 71 2.02 -0.49 -5.69
CA VAL A 71 2.40 0.91 -5.95
C VAL A 71 1.64 1.47 -7.15
N GLU A 72 1.36 0.65 -8.17
CA GLU A 72 0.53 1.08 -9.28
C GLU A 72 -0.93 1.37 -8.87
N ALA A 73 -1.53 0.51 -8.05
CA ALA A 73 -2.87 0.73 -7.51
C ALA A 73 -2.91 2.01 -6.66
N GLN A 74 -1.92 2.21 -5.79
CA GLN A 74 -1.80 3.44 -4.99
C GLN A 74 -1.65 4.70 -5.87
N GLY A 75 -0.87 4.62 -6.95
CA GLY A 75 -0.69 5.73 -7.88
C GLY A 75 -1.94 6.13 -8.66
N LYS A 76 -2.97 5.28 -8.70
CA LYS A 76 -4.27 5.57 -9.33
C LYS A 76 -5.30 6.19 -8.37
N VAL A 77 -4.98 6.31 -7.08
CA VAL A 77 -5.88 6.93 -6.10
C VAL A 77 -5.92 8.44 -6.32
N THR A 78 -7.11 8.97 -6.58
CA THR A 78 -7.31 10.41 -6.76
C THR A 78 -7.42 11.15 -5.43
N GLU A 79 -7.27 12.47 -5.43
CA GLU A 79 -7.48 13.29 -4.21
C GLU A 79 -8.90 13.14 -3.65
N ALA A 80 -9.93 13.09 -4.52
CA ALA A 80 -11.31 12.85 -4.10
C ALA A 80 -11.46 11.51 -3.36
N GLN A 81 -10.83 10.44 -3.88
CA GLN A 81 -10.81 9.13 -3.23
C GLN A 81 -10.06 9.16 -1.89
N LYS A 82 -8.97 9.94 -1.78
CA LYS A 82 -8.29 10.16 -0.48
C LYS A 82 -9.22 10.83 0.53
N TRP A 83 -9.99 11.82 0.12
CA TRP A 83 -10.99 12.47 1.00
C TRP A 83 -12.10 11.52 1.43
N GLU A 84 -12.57 10.65 0.53
CA GLU A 84 -13.56 9.61 0.89
C GLU A 84 -13.00 8.62 1.92
N ILE A 85 -11.75 8.17 1.75
CA ILE A 85 -11.06 7.34 2.75
C ILE A 85 -11.00 8.06 4.10
N GLN A 86 -10.53 9.31 4.11
CA GLN A 86 -10.38 10.06 5.35
C GLN A 86 -11.75 10.32 6.02
N SER A 87 -12.79 10.58 5.22
CA SER A 87 -14.16 10.76 5.71
C SER A 87 -14.71 9.48 6.33
N ALA A 88 -14.46 8.32 5.72
CA ALA A 88 -14.83 7.02 6.28
C ALA A 88 -14.12 6.78 7.62
N ILE A 89 -12.82 7.05 7.70
CA ILE A 89 -12.03 6.94 8.95
C ILE A 89 -12.60 7.85 10.03
N ASN A 90 -12.83 9.13 9.73
CA ASN A 90 -13.39 10.10 10.67
C ASN A 90 -14.78 9.69 11.15
N ALA A 91 -15.58 9.08 10.27
CA ALA A 91 -16.88 8.50 10.59
C ALA A 91 -16.79 7.14 11.31
N LYS A 92 -15.59 6.69 11.68
CA LYS A 92 -15.31 5.38 12.31
C LYS A 92 -15.82 4.19 11.48
N LYS A 93 -15.93 4.36 10.15
CA LYS A 93 -16.30 3.33 9.18
C LYS A 93 -15.04 2.76 8.53
N SER A 94 -15.09 1.50 8.15
CA SER A 94 -13.98 0.89 7.42
C SER A 94 -13.91 1.42 5.97
N PRO A 95 -12.76 1.94 5.51
CA PRO A 95 -12.56 2.32 4.11
C PRO A 95 -12.71 1.15 3.14
N SER A 96 -12.60 -0.10 3.62
CA SER A 96 -12.84 -1.31 2.81
C SER A 96 -14.27 -1.42 2.24
N SER A 97 -15.20 -0.64 2.78
CA SER A 97 -16.57 -0.53 2.25
C SER A 97 -16.68 0.37 1.02
N LEU A 98 -15.68 1.21 0.73
CA LEU A 98 -15.69 2.11 -0.42
C LEU A 98 -15.52 1.31 -1.72
N ALA A 99 -16.36 1.58 -2.71
CA ALA A 99 -16.40 0.82 -3.96
C ALA A 99 -15.05 0.77 -4.69
N PHE A 100 -14.33 1.89 -4.72
CA PHE A 100 -13.02 1.95 -5.36
C PHE A 100 -11.94 1.17 -4.58
N VAL A 101 -12.04 1.09 -3.25
CA VAL A 101 -11.15 0.27 -2.41
C VAL A 101 -11.42 -1.21 -2.67
N GLN A 102 -12.68 -1.59 -2.80
CA GLN A 102 -13.05 -2.95 -3.19
C GLN A 102 -12.53 -3.31 -4.59
N GLN A 103 -12.62 -2.36 -5.54
CA GLN A 103 -12.06 -2.55 -6.88
C GLN A 103 -10.54 -2.70 -6.83
N GLN A 104 -9.82 -1.85 -6.10
CA GLN A 104 -8.37 -2.02 -5.90
C GLN A 104 -8.03 -3.39 -5.32
N ASN A 105 -8.78 -3.87 -4.33
CA ASN A 105 -8.55 -5.19 -3.76
C ASN A 105 -8.77 -6.32 -4.78
N ARG A 106 -9.72 -6.16 -5.71
CA ARG A 106 -9.92 -7.11 -6.83
C ARG A 106 -8.76 -7.05 -7.81
N ASP A 107 -8.32 -5.86 -8.19
CA ASP A 107 -7.22 -5.66 -9.14
C ASP A 107 -5.89 -6.18 -8.58
N LEU A 108 -5.64 -5.96 -7.29
CA LEU A 108 -4.49 -6.52 -6.59
C LEU A 108 -4.54 -8.05 -6.58
N LYS A 109 -5.70 -8.67 -6.27
CA LYS A 109 -5.85 -10.13 -6.34
C LYS A 109 -5.59 -10.64 -7.75
N ALA A 110 -6.17 -10.01 -8.77
CA ALA A 110 -5.95 -10.36 -10.17
C ALA A 110 -4.47 -10.23 -10.58
N CYS A 111 -3.75 -9.25 -10.05
CA CYS A 111 -2.31 -9.12 -10.29
C CYS A 111 -1.53 -10.36 -9.82
N PHE A 112 -1.93 -11.07 -8.77
CA PHE A 112 -1.25 -12.30 -8.36
C PHE A 112 -1.50 -13.49 -9.29
N GLY A 113 -2.49 -13.41 -10.16
CA GLY A 113 -2.99 -14.55 -10.94
C GLY A 113 -4.04 -15.36 -10.15
N PRO A 114 -4.71 -16.33 -10.80
CA PRO A 114 -5.62 -17.26 -10.13
C PRO A 114 -4.93 -18.02 -8.99
#